data_AF-A0A7Y7J088-F1
#
_entry.id   AF-A0A7Y7J088-F1
#
_cell.length_a   1.000
_cell.length_b   1.000
_cell.length_c   1.000
_cell.angle_alpha   90.00
_cell.angle_beta   90.00
_cell.angle_gamma   90.00
#
_symmetry.space_group_name_H-M   'P 1'
#
loop_
_entity.id
_entity.type
_entity.pdbx_description
1 polymer ?
#
loop_
_entity_poly.entity_id
_entity_poly.type
_entity_poly.pdbx_seq_one_letter_code
_entity_poly.pdbx_strand_id
1 'polypeptide(L)'
;AEARGAPAEADMDPAERRRQFGAILTEILRDEEAGFRPVHVLYQDFLVRCRIEGMGRQALDMPQFRRLLATARAGIDAEAAESETWQTAERIAGPLPDDVRGIFLLIARAAQQGAPCPSDATIARAYGTHSLGRARRQLAYLEEQNVIVLRTDGMGRRSAAVIGPGWETAPADPNGAG
;
A
#
# COMPACT_ATOMS: atom_id res chain seq x y z
N ALA A 1 -29.62 -1.59 46.39
CA ALA A 1 -28.30 -1.18 45.90
C ALA A 1 -28.14 -1.79 44.52
N GLU A 2 -28.41 -1.00 43.48
CA GLU A 2 -28.32 -1.44 42.09
C GLU A 2 -26.85 -1.48 41.67
N ALA A 3 -26.36 -2.67 41.35
CA ALA A 3 -25.08 -2.86 40.69
C ALA A 3 -25.24 -2.39 39.23
N ARG A 4 -24.79 -1.18 38.94
CA ARG A 4 -24.68 -0.64 37.59
C ARG A 4 -23.54 -1.39 36.90
N GLY A 5 -23.87 -2.47 36.20
CA GLY A 5 -22.95 -3.11 35.25
C GLY A 5 -22.55 -2.07 34.21
N ALA A 6 -21.28 -1.66 34.20
CA ALA A 6 -20.73 -0.94 33.06
C ALA A 6 -20.92 -1.85 31.83
N PRO A 7 -21.36 -1.34 30.67
CA PRO A 7 -21.38 -2.14 29.46
C PRO A 7 -19.93 -2.56 29.20
N ALA A 8 -19.68 -3.86 29.07
CA ALA A 8 -18.48 -4.31 28.39
C ALA A 8 -18.50 -3.67 27.00
N GLU A 9 -17.63 -2.68 26.76
CA GLU A 9 -17.35 -2.19 25.42
C GLU A 9 -17.08 -3.44 24.59
N ALA A 10 -18.00 -3.77 23.67
CA ALA A 10 -17.85 -4.93 22.82
C ALA A 10 -16.51 -4.79 22.11
N ASP A 11 -15.59 -5.69 22.42
CA ASP A 11 -14.25 -5.68 21.85
C ASP A 11 -14.44 -5.99 20.36
N MET A 12 -14.47 -4.93 19.53
CA MET A 12 -14.72 -5.01 18.10
C MET A 12 -13.85 -6.11 17.49
N ASP A 13 -14.46 -6.96 16.67
CA ASP A 13 -13.77 -8.04 15.96
C ASP A 13 -12.50 -7.49 15.28
N PRO A 14 -11.31 -8.10 15.50
CA PRO A 14 -10.08 -7.67 14.86
C PRO A 14 -10.19 -7.45 13.35
N ALA A 15 -10.99 -8.25 12.64
CA ALA A 15 -11.22 -8.08 11.21
C ALA A 15 -12.03 -6.80 10.91
N GLU A 16 -13.09 -6.55 11.68
CA GLU A 16 -13.89 -5.32 11.57
C GLU A 16 -13.07 -4.07 11.86
N ARG A 17 -12.23 -4.12 12.91
CA ARG A 17 -11.28 -3.05 13.24
C ARG A 17 -10.31 -2.77 12.09
N ARG A 18 -9.77 -3.82 11.46
CA ARG A 18 -8.88 -3.69 10.30
C ARG A 18 -9.59 -3.01 9.13
N ARG A 19 -10.84 -3.38 8.85
CA ARG A 19 -11.67 -2.74 7.81
C ARG A 19 -11.88 -1.25 8.07
N GLN A 20 -12.19 -0.86 9.31
CA GLN A 20 -12.37 0.54 9.68
C GLN A 20 -11.08 1.37 9.52
N PHE A 21 -9.92 0.85 9.95
CA PHE A 21 -8.65 1.54 9.70
C PHE A 21 -8.33 1.67 8.22
N GLY A 22 -8.62 0.64 7.42
CA GLY A 22 -8.50 0.69 5.96
C GLY A 22 -9.35 1.81 5.36
N ALA A 23 -10.62 1.92 5.78
CA ALA A 23 -11.52 2.97 5.31
C ALA A 23 -11.02 4.39 5.64
N ILE A 24 -10.51 4.63 6.85
CA ILE A 24 -9.91 5.92 7.23
C ILE A 24 -8.73 6.26 6.31
N LEU A 25 -7.85 5.29 6.04
CA LEU A 25 -6.71 5.50 5.16
C LEU A 25 -7.12 5.79 3.73
N THR A 26 -8.10 5.05 3.20
CA THR A 26 -8.66 5.32 1.88
C THR A 26 -9.20 6.75 1.80
N GLU A 27 -9.88 7.22 2.85
CA GLU A 27 -10.38 8.60 2.90
C GLU A 27 -9.24 9.64 2.94
N ILE A 28 -8.19 9.40 3.73
CA ILE A 28 -7.00 10.28 3.75
C ILE A 28 -6.36 10.36 2.35
N LEU A 29 -6.30 9.23 1.64
CA LEU A 29 -5.68 9.12 0.32
C LEU A 29 -6.56 9.64 -0.83
N ARG A 30 -7.82 10.02 -0.58
CA ARG A 30 -8.65 10.73 -1.58
C ARG A 30 -8.16 12.14 -1.86
N ASP A 31 -7.44 12.74 -0.93
CA ASP A 31 -6.70 13.98 -1.17
C ASP A 31 -5.52 13.71 -2.11
N GLU A 32 -5.52 14.34 -3.28
CA GLU A 32 -4.49 14.16 -4.31
C GLU A 32 -3.07 14.51 -3.80
N GLU A 33 -2.97 15.44 -2.84
CA GLU A 33 -1.69 15.83 -2.24
C GLU A 33 -1.19 14.78 -1.23
N ALA A 34 -2.07 13.90 -0.72
CA ALA A 34 -1.72 12.86 0.26
C ALA A 34 -0.65 11.88 -0.23
N GLY A 35 -0.55 11.69 -1.56
CA GLY A 35 0.52 10.89 -2.17
C GLY A 35 1.92 11.43 -1.87
N PHE A 36 2.06 12.75 -1.77
CA PHE A 36 3.36 13.42 -1.56
C PHE A 36 3.59 13.86 -0.12
N ARG A 37 2.54 13.86 0.71
CA ARG A 37 2.66 14.21 2.13
C ARG A 37 3.64 13.26 2.85
N PRO A 38 4.53 13.79 3.72
CA PRO A 38 5.41 12.96 4.52
C PRO A 38 4.63 11.96 5.38
N VAL A 39 5.15 10.74 5.54
CA VAL A 39 4.48 9.66 6.30
C VAL A 39 4.09 10.08 7.71
N HIS A 40 4.91 10.90 8.39
CA HIS A 40 4.60 11.39 9.72
C HIS A 40 3.38 12.34 9.75
N VAL A 41 3.16 13.13 8.69
CA VAL A 41 1.98 14.01 8.56
C VAL A 41 0.73 13.16 8.35
N LEU A 42 0.81 12.16 7.48
CA LEU A 42 -0.30 11.21 7.25
C LEU A 42 -0.65 10.44 8.52
N TYR A 43 0.35 10.09 9.34
CA TYR A 43 0.12 9.43 10.61
C TYR A 43 -0.62 10.33 11.61
N GLN A 44 -0.28 11.61 11.69
CA GLN A 44 -1.01 12.55 12.55
C GLN A 44 -2.47 12.73 12.11
N ASP A 45 -2.72 12.89 10.81
CA ASP A 45 -4.09 12.95 10.24
C ASP A 45 -4.88 11.68 10.59
N PHE A 46 -4.27 10.51 10.41
CA PHE A 46 -4.84 9.22 10.81
C PHE A 46 -5.20 9.14 12.30
N LEU A 47 -4.32 9.58 13.20
CA LEU A 47 -4.60 9.60 14.64
C LEU A 47 -5.77 10.53 14.99
N VAL A 48 -5.87 11.69 14.32
CA VAL A 48 -6.99 12.62 14.50
C VAL A 48 -8.31 11.97 14.07
N ARG A 49 -8.35 11.35 12.88
CA ARG A 49 -9.54 10.66 12.39
C ARG A 49 -9.93 9.46 13.24
N CYS A 50 -8.96 8.66 13.69
CA CYS A 50 -9.22 7.58 14.65
C CYS A 50 -9.88 8.09 15.93
N ARG A 51 -9.51 9.28 16.43
CA ARG A 51 -10.14 9.86 17.62
C ARG A 51 -11.59 10.29 17.36
N ILE A 52 -11.86 10.86 16.18
CA ILE A 52 -13.21 11.27 15.76
C ILE A 52 -14.13 10.04 15.64
N GLU A 53 -13.63 8.95 15.08
CA GLU A 53 -14.34 7.67 14.90
C GLU A 53 -14.35 6.79 16.17
N GLY A 54 -13.92 7.30 17.34
CA GLY A 54 -13.90 6.54 18.59
C GLY A 54 -12.81 5.46 18.72
N MET A 55 -11.98 5.26 17.71
CA MET A 55 -10.87 4.29 17.67
C MET A 55 -9.55 4.79 18.28
N GLY A 56 -9.50 6.01 18.84
CA GLY A 56 -8.24 6.67 19.23
C GLY A 56 -7.37 5.89 20.23
N ARG A 57 -7.97 5.10 21.14
CA ARG A 57 -7.23 4.26 22.11
C ARG A 57 -6.61 3.01 21.50
N GLN A 58 -7.13 2.58 20.34
CA GLN A 58 -6.74 1.37 19.63
C GLN A 58 -5.98 1.70 18.34
N ALA A 59 -5.60 2.97 18.16
CA ALA A 59 -4.91 3.42 16.96
C ALA A 59 -3.61 2.63 16.74
N LEU A 60 -3.36 2.30 15.47
CA LEU A 60 -2.19 1.54 15.05
C LEU A 60 -0.90 2.27 15.43
N ASP A 61 0.11 1.50 15.82
CA ASP A 61 1.47 2.04 15.93
C ASP A 61 2.04 2.40 14.56
N MET A 62 3.17 3.10 14.54
CA MET A 62 3.75 3.60 13.29
C MET A 62 4.13 2.46 12.31
N PRO A 63 4.77 1.34 12.73
CA PRO A 63 5.00 0.19 11.86
C PRO A 63 3.71 -0.41 11.27
N GLN A 64 2.67 -0.62 12.08
CA GLN A 64 1.39 -1.15 11.63
C GLN A 64 0.69 -0.18 10.66
N PHE A 65 0.73 1.12 10.96
CA PHE A 65 0.22 2.18 10.10
C PHE A 65 0.92 2.17 8.74
N ARG A 66 2.27 2.12 8.70
CA ARG A 66 3.02 2.07 7.44
C ARG A 66 2.63 0.87 6.59
N ARG A 67 2.48 -0.30 7.22
CA ARG A 67 2.03 -1.51 6.50
C ARG A 67 0.66 -1.31 5.87
N LEU A 68 -0.30 -0.81 6.65
CA LEU A 68 -1.67 -0.59 6.16
C LEU A 68 -1.73 0.54 5.11
N LEU A 69 -0.97 1.61 5.29
CA LEU A 69 -0.84 2.72 4.33
C LEU A 69 -0.32 2.22 2.98
N ALA A 70 0.69 1.34 2.97
CA ALA A 70 1.22 0.76 1.75
C ALA A 70 0.19 -0.12 1.02
N THR A 71 -0.60 -0.91 1.75
CA THR A 71 -1.71 -1.69 1.17
C THR A 71 -2.79 -0.75 0.58
N ALA A 72 -3.16 0.31 1.31
CA ALA A 72 -4.13 1.30 0.84
C ALA A 72 -3.62 2.09 -0.38
N ARG A 73 -2.33 2.45 -0.42
CA ARG A 73 -1.69 3.11 -1.58
C ARG A 73 -1.63 2.22 -2.82
N ALA A 74 -1.53 0.91 -2.64
CA ALA A 74 -1.66 -0.02 -3.75
C ALA A 74 -3.11 -0.01 -4.31
N GLY A 75 -4.09 0.53 -3.60
CA GLY A 75 -5.50 0.56 -4.00
C GLY A 75 -6.20 -0.78 -3.78
N ILE A 76 -5.76 -1.51 -2.76
CA ILE A 76 -6.39 -2.74 -2.30
C ILE A 76 -7.33 -2.40 -1.14
N ASP A 77 -8.61 -2.70 -1.31
CA ASP A 77 -9.59 -2.59 -0.25
C ASP A 77 -9.43 -3.72 0.78
N ALA A 78 -10.13 -3.59 1.90
CA ALA A 78 -9.95 -4.52 3.02
C ALA A 78 -10.46 -5.94 2.71
N GLU A 79 -11.43 -6.10 1.81
CA GLU A 79 -11.93 -7.41 1.40
C GLU A 79 -10.93 -8.12 0.48
N ALA A 80 -10.44 -7.42 -0.54
CA ALA A 80 -9.40 -7.92 -1.43
C ALA A 80 -8.11 -8.25 -0.66
N ALA A 81 -7.81 -7.50 0.41
CA ALA A 81 -6.66 -7.76 1.27
C ALA A 81 -6.71 -9.12 2.00
N GLU A 82 -7.91 -9.67 2.22
CA GLU A 82 -8.11 -10.97 2.88
C GLU A 82 -7.97 -12.15 1.90
N SER A 83 -7.98 -11.91 0.59
CA SER A 83 -7.87 -12.97 -0.42
C SER A 83 -6.52 -13.72 -0.34
N GLU A 84 -6.55 -15.04 -0.56
CA GLU A 84 -5.32 -15.86 -0.58
C GLU A 84 -4.32 -15.38 -1.64
N THR A 85 -4.85 -14.89 -2.77
CA THR A 85 -4.07 -14.25 -3.82
C THR A 85 -3.32 -13.04 -3.28
N TRP A 86 -3.99 -12.10 -2.59
CA TRP A 86 -3.31 -10.93 -2.01
C TRP A 86 -2.36 -11.30 -0.87
N GLN A 87 -2.70 -12.29 -0.04
CA GLN A 87 -1.82 -12.80 1.02
C GLN A 87 -0.49 -13.35 0.47
N THR A 88 -0.46 -13.76 -0.79
CA THR A 88 0.80 -14.13 -1.46
C THR A 88 1.68 -12.91 -1.72
N ALA A 89 1.12 -11.80 -2.19
CA ALA A 89 1.84 -10.53 -2.34
C ALA A 89 2.37 -10.02 -0.99
N GLU A 90 1.52 -10.06 0.04
CA GLU A 90 1.89 -9.64 1.40
C GLU A 90 3.06 -10.46 1.98
N ARG A 91 3.10 -11.77 1.72
CA ARG A 91 4.23 -12.62 2.14
C ARG A 91 5.54 -12.26 1.44
N ILE A 92 5.51 -12.02 0.13
CA ILE A 92 6.70 -11.60 -0.64
C ILE A 92 7.18 -10.22 -0.18
N ALA A 93 6.23 -9.34 0.14
CA ALA A 93 6.49 -8.01 0.66
C ALA A 93 7.06 -7.98 2.08
N GLY A 94 6.84 -9.02 2.89
CA GLY A 94 7.16 -9.05 4.31
C GLY A 94 8.62 -8.74 4.68
N PRO A 95 9.62 -9.29 3.95
CA PRO A 95 11.04 -9.00 4.20
C PRO A 95 11.51 -7.63 3.69
N LEU A 96 10.71 -6.94 2.88
CA LEU A 96 11.11 -5.69 2.25
C LEU A 96 11.06 -4.52 3.26
N PRO A 97 11.98 -3.55 3.15
CA PRO A 97 11.87 -2.29 3.89
C PRO A 97 10.54 -1.57 3.63
N ASP A 98 10.01 -0.88 4.66
CA ASP A 98 8.70 -0.20 4.61
C ASP A 98 8.55 0.79 3.44
N ASP A 99 9.63 1.47 3.07
CA ASP A 99 9.66 2.50 2.03
C ASP A 99 9.56 1.91 0.61
N VAL A 100 10.04 0.69 0.38
CA VAL A 100 9.89 -0.03 -0.90
C VAL A 100 8.72 -1.00 -0.93
N ARG A 101 8.24 -1.43 0.24
CA ARG A 101 7.10 -2.36 0.35
C ARG A 101 5.87 -1.84 -0.41
N GLY A 102 5.55 -0.55 -0.27
CA GLY A 102 4.42 0.06 -0.99
C GLY A 102 4.56 0.02 -2.51
N ILE A 103 5.78 0.18 -3.02
CA ILE A 103 6.07 0.13 -4.46
C ILE A 103 5.89 -1.29 -4.98
N PHE A 104 6.40 -2.28 -4.24
CA PHE A 104 6.20 -3.69 -4.60
C PHE A 104 4.71 -4.05 -4.66
N LEU A 105 3.92 -3.67 -3.64
CA LEU A 105 2.49 -3.98 -3.59
C LEU A 105 1.70 -3.30 -4.73
N LEU A 106 2.08 -2.08 -5.11
CA LEU A 106 1.52 -1.41 -6.29
C LEU A 106 1.78 -2.22 -7.58
N ILE A 107 3.01 -2.67 -7.79
CA ILE A 107 3.37 -3.48 -8.97
C ILE A 107 2.68 -4.83 -8.93
N ALA A 108 2.62 -5.48 -7.77
CA ALA A 108 2.00 -6.78 -7.59
C ALA A 108 0.50 -6.75 -7.93
N ARG A 109 -0.21 -5.69 -7.52
CA ARG A 109 -1.60 -5.47 -7.92
C ARG A 109 -1.73 -5.32 -9.44
N ALA A 110 -0.91 -4.46 -10.05
CA ALA A 110 -0.97 -4.26 -11.50
C ALA A 110 -0.69 -5.56 -12.26
N ALA A 111 0.29 -6.35 -11.79
CA ALA A 111 0.68 -7.62 -12.37
C ALA A 111 -0.42 -8.69 -12.22
N GLN A 112 -1.03 -8.78 -11.04
CA GLN A 112 -2.14 -9.69 -10.77
C GLN A 112 -3.32 -9.43 -11.72
N GLN A 113 -3.56 -8.16 -12.07
CA GLN A 113 -4.67 -7.74 -12.92
C GLN A 113 -4.32 -7.71 -14.42
N GLY A 114 -3.06 -7.99 -14.78
CA GLY A 114 -2.56 -7.80 -16.15
C GLY A 114 -2.62 -6.33 -16.61
N ALA A 115 -2.69 -5.38 -15.68
CA ALA A 115 -2.78 -3.96 -15.95
C ALA A 115 -1.43 -3.39 -16.44
N PRO A 116 -1.43 -2.23 -17.11
CA PRO A 116 -0.20 -1.55 -17.53
C PRO A 116 0.80 -1.39 -16.38
N CYS A 117 2.09 -1.59 -16.64
CA CYS A 117 3.14 -1.34 -15.67
C CYS A 117 3.07 0.12 -15.17
N PRO A 118 3.09 0.37 -13.85
CA PRO A 118 3.08 1.73 -13.31
C PRO A 118 4.22 2.59 -13.88
N SER A 119 3.94 3.86 -14.17
CA SER A 119 4.95 4.82 -14.64
C SER A 119 5.89 5.24 -13.49
N ASP A 120 7.02 5.84 -13.83
CA ASP A 120 7.95 6.39 -12.85
C ASP A 120 7.27 7.47 -11.98
N ALA A 121 6.31 8.20 -12.54
CA ALA A 121 5.52 9.20 -11.81
C ALA A 121 4.59 8.54 -10.78
N THR A 122 3.89 7.46 -11.14
CA THR A 122 3.06 6.71 -10.19
C THR A 122 3.91 6.10 -9.08
N ILE A 123 5.09 5.55 -9.40
CA ILE A 123 6.02 4.98 -8.41
C ILE A 123 6.56 6.08 -7.49
N ALA A 124 6.93 7.24 -8.04
CA ALA A 124 7.40 8.38 -7.26
C ALA A 124 6.32 8.84 -6.25
N ARG A 125 5.06 8.91 -6.68
CA ARG A 125 3.91 9.22 -5.82
C ARG A 125 3.74 8.16 -4.73
N ALA A 126 3.79 6.88 -5.05
CA ALA A 126 3.67 5.80 -4.06
C ALA A 126 4.80 5.83 -3.02
N TYR A 127 6.02 6.21 -3.43
CA TYR A 127 7.18 6.41 -2.56
C TYR A 127 7.12 7.72 -1.74
N GLY A 128 6.30 8.69 -2.14
CA GLY A 128 6.26 10.03 -1.53
C GLY A 128 7.43 10.92 -1.97
N THR A 129 7.83 10.85 -3.24
CA THR A 129 8.86 11.73 -3.82
C THR A 129 8.40 12.34 -5.13
N HIS A 130 8.96 13.49 -5.49
CA HIS A 130 8.85 14.06 -6.84
C HIS A 130 10.01 13.63 -7.75
N SER A 131 11.02 12.92 -7.23
CA SER A 131 12.19 12.51 -8.01
C SER A 131 11.94 11.18 -8.74
N LEU A 132 11.79 11.25 -10.07
CA LEU A 132 11.70 10.06 -10.93
C LEU A 132 12.97 9.19 -10.84
N GLY A 133 14.14 9.81 -10.66
CA GLY A 133 15.40 9.09 -10.45
C GLY A 133 15.39 8.26 -9.16
N ARG A 134 14.81 8.78 -8.07
CA ARG A 134 14.63 7.99 -6.84
C ARG A 134 13.65 6.85 -7.05
N ALA A 135 12.53 7.08 -7.75
CA ALA A 135 11.58 6.03 -8.11
C ALA A 135 12.24 4.87 -8.87
N ARG A 136 13.04 5.17 -9.91
CA ARG A 136 13.78 4.16 -10.66
C ARG A 136 14.79 3.37 -9.81
N ARG A 137 15.43 4.00 -8.83
CA ARG A 137 16.32 3.28 -7.90
C ARG A 137 15.56 2.26 -7.04
N GLN A 138 14.34 2.58 -6.64
CA GLN A 138 13.53 1.62 -5.89
C GLN A 138 13.11 0.42 -6.75
N LEU A 139 12.82 0.63 -8.03
CA LEU A 139 12.60 -0.48 -8.95
C LEU A 139 13.83 -1.39 -9.09
N ALA A 140 15.01 -0.80 -9.27
CA ALA A 140 16.26 -1.56 -9.34
C ALA A 140 16.51 -2.33 -8.04
N TYR A 141 16.24 -1.71 -6.88
CA TYR A 141 16.35 -2.39 -5.59
C TYR A 141 15.40 -3.60 -5.49
N LEU A 142 14.14 -3.46 -5.91
CA LEU A 142 13.19 -4.58 -5.90
C LEU A 142 13.64 -5.73 -6.83
N GLU A 143 14.24 -5.42 -7.97
CA GLU A 143 14.83 -6.41 -8.86
C GLU A 143 16.06 -7.09 -8.23
N GLU A 144 16.95 -6.33 -7.57
CA GLU A 144 18.09 -6.86 -6.81
C GLU A 144 17.66 -7.78 -5.64
N GLN A 145 16.51 -7.49 -5.01
CA GLN A 145 15.92 -8.36 -3.98
C GLN A 145 15.26 -9.62 -4.55
N ASN A 146 15.29 -9.85 -5.87
CA ASN A 146 14.66 -10.98 -6.56
C ASN A 146 13.16 -11.12 -6.26
N VAL A 147 12.44 -10.00 -6.08
CA VAL A 147 10.98 -10.02 -5.94
C VAL A 147 10.25 -9.66 -7.23
N ILE A 148 10.93 -8.98 -8.16
CA ILE A 148 10.42 -8.69 -9.51
C ILE A 148 11.51 -8.90 -10.57
N VAL A 149 11.10 -9.07 -11.82
CA VAL A 149 11.95 -8.95 -13.02
C VAL A 149 11.42 -7.84 -13.89
N LEU A 150 12.27 -6.89 -14.27
CA LEU A 150 11.91 -5.81 -15.18
C LEU A 150 12.29 -6.17 -16.61
N ARG A 151 11.39 -5.89 -17.55
CA ARG A 151 11.62 -6.09 -18.98
C ARG A 151 11.26 -4.83 -19.74
N THR A 152 12.09 -4.49 -20.72
CA THR A 152 11.84 -3.39 -21.66
C THR A 152 11.78 -3.97 -23.06
N ASP A 153 10.68 -3.70 -23.77
CA ASP A 153 10.53 -4.15 -25.16
C ASP A 153 11.26 -3.23 -26.15
N GLY A 154 11.24 -3.59 -27.44
CA GLY A 154 11.88 -2.80 -28.49
C GLY A 154 11.28 -1.40 -28.71
N MET A 155 10.12 -1.10 -28.10
CA MET A 155 9.47 0.21 -28.12
C MET A 155 9.75 1.01 -26.84
N GLY A 156 10.58 0.50 -25.93
CA GLY A 156 10.89 1.17 -24.67
C GLY A 156 9.81 1.01 -23.59
N ARG A 157 8.81 0.16 -23.80
CA ARG A 157 7.75 -0.08 -22.81
C ARG A 157 8.25 -1.05 -21.75
N ARG A 158 8.01 -0.71 -20.48
CA ARG A 158 8.36 -1.53 -19.32
C ARG A 158 7.21 -2.47 -18.97
N SER A 159 7.58 -3.70 -18.62
CA SER A 159 6.75 -4.68 -17.92
C SER A 159 7.52 -5.18 -16.69
N ALA A 160 6.79 -5.60 -15.66
CA ALA A 160 7.33 -6.19 -14.45
C ALA A 160 6.65 -7.52 -14.17
N ALA A 161 7.44 -8.57 -13.97
CA ALA A 161 6.95 -9.88 -13.55
C ALA A 161 7.24 -10.08 -12.05
N VAL A 162 6.26 -10.52 -11.28
CA VAL A 162 6.42 -10.84 -9.86
C VAL A 162 6.94 -12.26 -9.72
N ILE A 163 8.07 -12.42 -9.04
CA ILE A 163 8.72 -13.73 -8.85
C ILE A 163 7.93 -14.54 -7.82
N GLY A 164 7.63 -15.80 -8.16
CA GLY A 164 6.85 -16.72 -7.32
C GLY A 164 5.45 -17.01 -7.89
N PRO A 165 4.50 -16.04 -7.89
CA PRO A 165 3.12 -16.31 -8.28
C PRO A 165 2.88 -16.27 -9.80
N GLY A 166 3.89 -15.87 -10.60
CA GLY A 166 3.78 -15.84 -12.07
C GLY A 166 2.92 -14.69 -12.61
N TRP A 167 2.72 -13.62 -11.83
CA TRP A 167 1.97 -12.44 -12.28
C TRP A 167 2.85 -11.51 -13.11
N GLU A 168 2.25 -10.84 -14.09
CA GLU A 168 2.97 -9.92 -14.96
C GLU A 168 2.10 -8.74 -15.39
N THR A 169 2.66 -7.53 -15.34
CA THR A 169 2.01 -6.33 -15.85
C THR A 169 2.04 -6.29 -17.38
N ALA A 170 1.04 -5.68 -18.02
CA ALA A 170 1.14 -5.34 -19.43
C ALA A 170 2.26 -4.30 -19.69
N PRO A 171 2.97 -4.36 -20.84
CA PRO A 171 3.98 -3.37 -21.20
C PRO A 171 3.39 -1.95 -21.30
N ALA A 172 4.03 -0.97 -20.68
CA ALA A 172 3.59 0.43 -20.67
C ALA A 172 4.77 1.42 -20.74
N ASP A 173 4.51 2.66 -21.16
CA ASP A 173 5.54 3.71 -21.18
C ASP A 173 5.95 4.11 -19.74
N PRO A 174 7.23 3.92 -19.34
CA PRO A 174 7.72 4.34 -18.02
C PRO A 174 7.56 5.84 -17.76
N ASN A 175 7.48 6.67 -18.80
CA ASN A 175 7.35 8.11 -18.71
C ASN A 175 5.90 8.60 -18.87
N GLY A 176 4.94 7.68 -18.96
CA GLY A 176 3.52 8.01 -19.07
C GLY A 176 3.00 8.78 -17.85
N ALA A 177 1.88 9.49 -18.04
CA ALA A 177 1.17 10.11 -16.92
C ALA A 177 0.76 9.04 -15.89
N GLY A 178 0.82 9.42 -14.61
CA GLY A 178 0.58 8.51 -13.49
C GLY A 178 -0.50 8.96 -12.54
#